data_AF-A0A1V0DF44-F1
#
_entry.id   AF-A0A1V0DF44-F1
#
_cell.length_a   1.000
_cell.length_b   1.000
_cell.length_c   1.000
_cell.angle_alpha   90.00
_cell.angle_beta   90.00
_cell.angle_gamma   90.00
#
_symmetry.space_group_name_H-M   'P 1'
#
loop_
_entity.id
_entity.type
_entity.pdbx_description
1 polymer ?
#
loop_
_entity_poly.entity_id
_entity_poly.type
_entity_poly.pdbx_seq_one_letter_code
_entity_poly.pdbx_strand_id
1 'polypeptide(L)'
;MPDSSHRTLFAISEDLQALYDRLEALGGDVTDPEVEATLDAWFEDLIEERDVKLDNYAALIRELEARAAARREEARRLTDRARRDEDQAAYLKNRLVLFFQQHGLKSVETRRYRLTVARRGGRAPVVLHVDPEALPESFRRVKVSADLDAIREALERGETLEFAELGERGYSLRIL
;
A
#
# COMPACT_ATOMS: atom_id res chain seq x y z
N MET A 1 -30.96 15.57 17.86
CA MET A 1 -29.98 14.93 16.95
C MET A 1 -30.74 13.81 16.28
N PRO A 2 -31.07 13.87 14.98
CA PRO A 2 -31.72 12.75 14.34
C PRO A 2 -30.69 11.63 14.24
N ASP A 3 -31.12 10.48 14.75
CA ASP A 3 -30.40 9.23 14.79
C ASP A 3 -29.99 8.82 13.38
N SER A 4 -28.72 8.52 13.17
CA SER A 4 -28.21 8.01 11.90
C SER A 4 -28.73 6.58 11.72
N SER A 5 -30.00 6.50 11.27
CA SER A 5 -30.73 5.26 11.03
C SER A 5 -30.03 4.45 9.95
N HIS A 6 -29.16 3.54 10.36
CA HIS A 6 -28.86 2.38 9.55
C HIS A 6 -30.11 1.50 9.61
N ARG A 7 -30.76 1.20 8.46
CA ARG A 7 -31.77 0.13 8.43
C ARG A 7 -31.14 -1.15 8.99
N THR A 8 -31.51 -1.47 10.21
CA THR A 8 -31.11 -2.70 10.88
C THR A 8 -32.00 -3.84 10.36
N LEU A 9 -31.61 -5.09 10.62
CA LEU A 9 -32.48 -6.23 10.31
C LEU A 9 -33.88 -6.09 10.97
N PHE A 10 -33.97 -5.41 12.12
CA PHE A 10 -35.24 -5.08 12.77
C PHE A 10 -36.07 -4.08 11.96
N ALA A 11 -35.47 -3.00 11.47
CA ALA A 11 -36.15 -2.02 10.63
C ALA A 11 -36.71 -2.66 9.35
N ILE A 12 -35.94 -3.53 8.69
CA ILE A 12 -36.41 -4.28 7.51
C ILE A 12 -37.56 -5.22 7.87
N SER A 13 -37.52 -5.85 9.05
CA SER A 13 -38.58 -6.78 9.50
C SER A 13 -39.88 -6.04 9.82
N GLU A 14 -39.79 -4.85 10.42
CA GLU A 14 -40.93 -3.98 10.70
C GLU A 14 -41.55 -3.45 9.40
N ASP A 15 -40.72 -3.00 8.44
CA ASP A 15 -41.16 -2.54 7.12
C ASP A 15 -41.91 -3.64 6.34
N LEU A 16 -41.38 -4.87 6.35
CA LEU A 16 -42.02 -6.02 5.70
C LEU A 16 -43.34 -6.43 6.36
N GLN A 17 -43.43 -6.31 7.69
CA GLN A 17 -44.69 -6.57 8.40
C GLN A 17 -45.73 -5.51 8.05
N ALA A 18 -45.36 -4.23 8.01
CA ALA A 18 -46.26 -3.16 7.59
C ALA A 18 -46.75 -3.33 6.14
N LEU A 19 -45.87 -3.80 5.25
CA LEU A 19 -46.23 -4.13 3.87
C LEU A 19 -47.20 -5.32 3.81
N TYR A 20 -46.96 -6.36 4.60
CA TYR A 20 -47.81 -7.54 4.70
C TYR A 20 -49.22 -7.18 5.20
N ASP A 21 -49.31 -6.41 6.29
CA ASP A 21 -50.58 -5.97 6.87
C ASP A 21 -51.41 -5.14 5.86
N ARG A 22 -50.74 -4.33 5.04
CA ARG A 22 -51.38 -3.53 3.99
C ARG A 22 -51.86 -4.38 2.81
N LEU A 23 -51.07 -5.39 2.42
CA LEU A 23 -51.45 -6.35 1.39
C LEU A 23 -52.70 -7.14 1.82
N GLU A 24 -52.74 -7.54 3.10
CA GLU A 24 -53.86 -8.27 3.69
C GLU A 24 -55.14 -7.40 3.72
N ALA A 25 -55.02 -6.11 4.04
CA ALA A 25 -56.13 -5.17 4.03
C ALA A 25 -56.76 -4.98 2.62
N LEU A 26 -55.99 -5.18 1.56
CA LEU A 26 -56.43 -5.10 0.16
C LEU A 26 -56.80 -6.47 -0.44
N GLY A 27 -56.93 -7.51 0.40
CA GLY A 27 -57.29 -8.85 -0.05
C GLY A 27 -56.21 -9.54 -0.89
N GLY A 28 -54.97 -9.08 -0.82
CA GLY A 28 -53.83 -9.64 -1.56
C GLY A 28 -53.71 -9.14 -3.01
N ASP A 29 -54.43 -8.08 -3.40
CA ASP A 29 -54.29 -7.49 -4.73
C ASP A 29 -53.02 -6.62 -4.80
N VAL A 30 -51.97 -7.20 -5.38
CA VAL A 30 -50.66 -6.54 -5.58
C VAL A 30 -50.64 -5.59 -6.78
N THR A 31 -51.73 -5.51 -7.54
CA THR A 31 -51.87 -4.61 -8.69
C THR A 31 -52.57 -3.29 -8.35
N ASP A 32 -52.89 -3.09 -7.06
CA ASP A 32 -53.40 -1.82 -6.56
C ASP A 32 -52.33 -0.72 -6.70
N PRO A 33 -52.64 0.41 -7.38
CA PRO A 33 -51.70 1.52 -7.56
C PRO A 33 -51.13 2.09 -6.25
N GLU A 34 -51.84 1.96 -5.13
CA GLU A 34 -51.39 2.42 -3.82
C GLU A 34 -50.31 1.49 -3.23
N VAL A 35 -50.39 0.19 -3.51
CA VAL A 35 -49.37 -0.80 -3.13
C VAL A 35 -48.11 -0.62 -3.97
N GLU A 36 -48.28 -0.40 -5.28
CA GLU A 36 -47.18 -0.14 -6.21
C GLU A 36 -46.41 1.13 -5.83
N ALA A 37 -47.11 2.24 -5.57
CA ALA A 37 -46.48 3.49 -5.12
C ALA A 37 -45.73 3.34 -3.78
N THR A 38 -46.22 2.49 -2.88
CA THR A 38 -45.56 2.22 -1.60
C THR A 38 -44.28 1.41 -1.77
N LEU A 39 -44.30 0.41 -2.66
CA LEU A 39 -43.12 -0.39 -3.00
C LEU A 39 -42.04 0.44 -3.68
N ASP A 40 -42.43 1.30 -4.63
CA ASP A 40 -41.51 2.17 -5.35
C ASP A 40 -40.81 3.16 -4.40
N ALA A 41 -41.57 3.82 -3.52
CA ALA A 41 -41.00 4.71 -2.50
C ALA A 41 -40.01 3.97 -1.58
N TRP A 42 -40.35 2.73 -1.17
CA TRP A 42 -39.45 1.92 -0.34
C TRP A 42 -38.15 1.52 -1.05
N PHE A 43 -38.22 1.18 -2.34
CA PHE A 43 -37.03 0.89 -3.16
C PHE A 43 -36.17 2.14 -3.40
N GLU A 44 -36.78 3.31 -3.59
CA GLU A 44 -36.07 4.59 -3.71
C GLU A 44 -35.31 4.93 -2.42
N ASP A 45 -35.96 4.80 -1.25
CA ASP A 45 -35.31 5.00 0.04
C ASP A 45 -34.10 4.05 0.23
N LEU A 46 -34.24 2.79 -0.19
CA LEU A 46 -33.16 1.80 -0.10
C LEU A 46 -31.96 2.17 -0.99
N ILE A 47 -32.24 2.73 -2.18
CA ILE A 47 -31.22 3.24 -3.10
C ILE A 47 -30.52 4.46 -2.49
N GLU A 48 -31.26 5.40 -1.92
CA GLU A 48 -30.69 6.59 -1.27
C GLU A 48 -29.77 6.20 -0.10
N GLU A 49 -30.23 5.30 0.78
CA GLU A 49 -29.43 4.80 1.89
C GLU A 49 -28.14 4.10 1.43
N ARG A 50 -28.21 3.32 0.35
CA ARG A 50 -27.04 2.69 -0.26
C ARG A 50 -26.07 3.75 -0.74
N ASP A 51 -26.55 4.77 -1.45
CA ASP A 51 -25.71 5.80 -2.06
C ASP A 51 -25.04 6.66 -0.97
N VAL A 52 -25.76 7.00 0.11
CA VAL A 52 -25.18 7.65 1.30
C VAL A 52 -24.06 6.79 1.91
N LYS A 53 -24.22 5.46 2.00
CA LYS A 53 -23.16 4.58 2.49
C LYS A 53 -21.96 4.56 1.55
N LEU A 54 -22.17 4.46 0.24
CA LEU A 54 -21.10 4.48 -0.75
C LEU A 54 -20.31 5.79 -0.73
N ASP A 55 -21.01 6.93 -0.59
CA ASP A 55 -20.39 8.25 -0.47
C ASP A 55 -19.55 8.37 0.82
N ASN A 56 -20.09 7.90 1.96
CA ASN A 56 -19.33 7.85 3.22
C ASN A 56 -18.08 6.96 3.12
N TYR A 57 -18.16 5.83 2.41
CA TYR A 57 -16.97 5.00 2.12
C TYR A 57 -15.95 5.78 1.28
N ALA A 58 -16.39 6.45 0.22
CA ALA A 58 -15.51 7.25 -0.62
C ALA A 58 -14.84 8.38 0.19
N ALA A 59 -15.59 9.08 1.03
CA ALA A 59 -15.09 10.13 1.92
C ALA A 59 -14.02 9.59 2.90
N LEU A 60 -14.29 8.46 3.56
CA LEU A 60 -13.35 7.83 4.47
C LEU A 60 -12.07 7.37 3.75
N ILE A 61 -12.20 6.77 2.56
CA ILE A 61 -11.05 6.38 1.74
C ILE A 61 -10.19 7.61 1.40
N ARG A 62 -10.81 8.70 0.93
CA ARG A 62 -10.11 9.96 0.61
C ARG A 62 -9.40 10.54 1.83
N GLU A 63 -10.04 10.52 2.99
CA GLU A 63 -9.42 10.97 4.23
C GLU A 63 -8.18 10.12 4.59
N LEU A 64 -8.28 8.80 4.49
CA LEU A 64 -7.16 7.89 4.75
C LEU A 64 -6.01 8.09 3.75
N GLU A 65 -6.31 8.30 2.47
CA GLU A 65 -5.33 8.63 1.43
C GLU A 65 -4.59 9.93 1.75
N ALA A 66 -5.32 10.99 2.11
CA ALA A 66 -4.74 12.29 2.49
C ALA A 66 -3.86 12.18 3.75
N ARG A 67 -4.35 11.50 4.79
CA ARG A 67 -3.57 11.23 6.01
C ARG A 67 -2.30 10.45 5.69
N ALA A 68 -2.36 9.45 4.81
CA ALA A 68 -1.20 8.67 4.40
C ALA A 68 -0.19 9.52 3.61
N ALA A 69 -0.65 10.40 2.73
CA ALA A 69 0.21 11.32 1.98
C ALA A 69 0.98 12.27 2.94
N ALA A 70 0.27 12.93 3.86
CA ALA A 70 0.88 13.83 4.85
C ALA A 70 1.91 13.10 5.73
N ARG A 71 1.61 11.88 6.19
CA ARG A 71 2.55 11.07 6.98
C ARG A 71 3.79 10.67 6.18
N ARG A 72 3.66 10.34 4.90
CA ARG A 72 4.80 10.00 4.04
C ARG A 72 5.70 11.21 3.80
N GLU A 73 5.13 12.39 3.62
CA GLU A 73 5.89 13.64 3.48
C GLU A 73 6.69 13.93 4.75
N GLU A 74 6.06 13.86 5.92
CA GLU A 74 6.72 14.08 7.19
C GLU A 74 7.81 13.03 7.47
N ALA A 75 7.55 11.76 7.15
CA ALA A 75 8.54 10.69 7.26
C ALA A 75 9.77 10.99 6.39
N ARG A 76 9.58 11.40 5.12
CA ARG A 76 10.69 11.81 4.24
C ARG A 76 11.50 12.94 4.84
N ARG A 77 10.82 13.97 5.37
CA ARG A 77 11.46 15.12 6.01
C ARG A 77 12.32 14.71 7.21
N LEU A 78 11.86 13.76 8.03
CA LEU A 78 12.60 13.23 9.17
C LEU A 78 13.78 12.36 8.73
N THR A 79 13.59 11.50 7.72
CA THR A 79 14.67 10.70 7.13
C THR A 79 15.78 11.59 6.57
N ASP A 80 15.44 12.67 5.87
CA ASP A 80 16.43 13.60 5.33
C ASP A 80 17.21 14.32 6.43
N ARG A 81 16.56 14.67 7.55
CA ARG A 81 17.25 15.23 8.72
C ARG A 81 18.19 14.23 9.37
N ALA A 82 17.72 13.01 9.60
CA ALA A 82 18.55 11.93 10.16
C ALA A 82 19.78 11.68 9.27
N ARG A 83 19.60 11.63 7.95
CA ARG A 83 20.70 11.48 6.99
C ARG A 83 21.73 12.61 7.11
N ARG A 84 21.30 13.87 7.28
CA ARG A 84 22.23 15.00 7.48
C ARG A 84 23.04 14.84 8.77
N ASP A 85 22.41 14.41 9.85
CA ASP A 85 23.10 14.18 11.12
C ASP A 85 24.09 13.00 11.00
N GLU A 86 23.71 11.95 10.29
CA GLU A 86 24.58 10.81 9.95
C GLU A 86 25.79 11.24 9.12
N ASP A 87 25.57 12.05 8.08
CA ASP A 87 26.63 12.57 7.20
C ASP A 87 27.60 13.48 7.98
N GLN A 88 27.08 14.35 8.85
CA GLN A 88 27.89 15.19 9.74
C GLN A 88 28.70 14.35 10.72
N ALA A 89 28.08 13.35 11.36
CA ALA A 89 28.78 12.45 12.27
C ALA A 89 29.86 11.63 11.54
N ALA A 90 29.59 11.15 10.33
CA ALA A 90 30.56 10.44 9.50
C ALA A 90 31.74 11.35 9.11
N TYR A 91 31.46 12.59 8.72
CA TYR A 91 32.49 13.59 8.44
C TYR A 91 33.40 13.81 9.64
N LEU A 92 32.84 14.04 10.84
CA LEU A 92 33.62 14.24 12.07
C LEU A 92 34.44 12.99 12.44
N LYS A 93 33.88 11.78 12.30
CA LYS A 93 34.64 10.53 12.51
C LYS A 93 35.81 10.42 11.55
N ASN A 94 35.62 10.74 10.26
CA ASN A 94 36.70 10.72 9.27
C ASN A 94 37.81 11.73 9.62
N ARG A 95 37.44 12.93 10.09
CA ARG A 95 38.41 13.93 10.58
C ARG A 95 39.22 13.41 11.77
N LEU A 96 38.58 12.71 12.71
CA LEU A 96 39.29 12.08 13.85
C LEU A 96 40.21 10.95 13.40
N VAL A 97 39.80 10.11 12.43
CA VAL A 97 40.68 9.07 11.86
C VAL A 97 41.93 9.70 11.23
N LEU A 98 41.77 10.77 10.45
CA LEU A 98 42.90 11.49 9.86
C LEU A 98 43.83 12.05 10.94
N PHE A 99 43.28 12.64 12.00
CA PHE A 99 44.07 13.13 13.13
C PHE A 99 44.90 12.01 13.78
N PHE A 100 44.28 10.86 14.07
CA PHE A 100 44.97 9.70 14.64
C PHE A 100 46.09 9.20 13.72
N GLN A 101 45.83 9.12 12.41
CA GLN A 101 46.84 8.70 11.43
C GLN A 101 48.02 9.66 11.35
N GLN A 102 47.76 10.97 11.29
CA GLN A 102 48.81 12.01 11.24
C GLN A 102 49.70 12.01 12.49
N HIS A 103 49.16 11.63 13.65
CA HIS A 103 49.87 11.62 14.92
C HIS A 103 50.31 10.21 15.37
N GLY A 104 50.15 9.18 14.52
CA GLY A 104 50.53 7.81 14.84
C GLY A 104 49.76 7.17 16.01
N LEU A 105 48.58 7.70 16.36
CA LEU A 105 47.76 7.21 17.46
C LEU A 105 46.92 6.00 17.04
N LYS A 106 46.85 4.98 17.89
CA LYS A 106 45.97 3.81 17.68
C LYS A 106 44.72 3.85 18.56
N SER A 107 44.89 4.24 19.82
CA SER A 107 43.82 4.34 20.80
C SER A 107 44.10 5.47 21.78
N VAL A 108 43.07 6.19 22.20
CA VAL A 108 43.13 7.25 23.21
C VAL A 108 41.94 7.09 24.16
N GLU A 109 42.21 7.08 25.46
CA GLU A 109 41.18 7.09 26.48
C GLU A 109 41.00 8.53 27.00
N THR A 110 39.77 9.03 26.92
CA THR A 110 39.36 10.32 27.46
C THR A 110 38.59 10.11 28.76
N ARG A 111 38.21 11.19 29.46
CA ARG A 111 37.39 11.10 30.69
C ARG A 111 36.09 10.30 30.52
N ARG A 112 35.49 10.29 29.33
CA ARG A 112 34.17 9.68 29.08
C ARG A 112 34.18 8.55 28.05
N TYR A 113 35.18 8.49 27.17
CA TYR A 113 35.17 7.62 26.00
C TYR A 113 36.54 7.07 25.69
N ARG A 114 36.57 5.84 25.18
CA ARG A 114 37.74 5.24 24.54
C ARG A 114 37.59 5.33 23.02
N LEU A 115 38.52 6.01 22.37
CA LEU A 115 38.56 6.23 20.93
C LEU A 115 39.62 5.33 20.32
N THR A 116 39.23 4.41 19.44
CA THR A 116 40.15 3.48 18.78
C THR A 116 39.97 3.57 17.28
N VAL A 117 41.08 3.69 16.53
CA VAL A 117 41.06 3.53 15.08
C VAL A 117 41.36 2.07 14.75
N ALA A 118 40.35 1.40 14.21
CA ALA A 118 40.45 0.02 13.75
C ALA A 118 40.23 -0.05 12.23
N ARG A 119 40.74 -1.12 11.60
CA ARG A 119 40.34 -1.45 10.23
C ARG A 119 38.83 -1.75 10.22
N ARG A 120 38.14 -1.38 9.13
CA ARG A 120 36.73 -1.71 8.96
C ARG A 120 36.55 -3.23 9.12
N GLY A 121 35.56 -3.63 9.92
CA GLY A 121 35.24 -5.04 10.13
C GLY A 121 34.68 -5.70 8.87
N GLY A 122 34.65 -7.04 8.86
CA GLY A 122 34.22 -7.83 7.70
C GLY A 122 35.39 -8.29 6.82
N ARG A 123 35.06 -9.00 5.74
CA ARG A 123 36.06 -9.41 4.74
C ARG A 123 36.58 -8.17 4.02
N ALA A 124 37.87 -8.18 3.68
CA ALA A 124 38.44 -7.14 2.84
C ALA A 124 37.61 -7.01 1.54
N PRO A 125 37.29 -5.79 1.10
CA PRO A 125 36.52 -5.60 -0.12
C PRO A 125 37.32 -6.15 -1.31
N VAL A 126 36.67 -6.95 -2.15
CA VAL A 126 37.24 -7.37 -3.43
C VAL A 126 37.12 -6.20 -4.39
N VAL A 127 38.25 -5.67 -4.82
CA VAL A 127 38.30 -4.63 -5.86
C VAL A 127 38.43 -5.33 -7.20
N LEU A 128 37.43 -5.17 -8.07
CA LEU A 128 37.49 -5.66 -9.44
C LEU A 128 38.19 -4.62 -10.31
N HIS A 129 39.18 -5.06 -11.07
CA HIS A 129 39.91 -4.20 -12.02
C HIS A 129 39.47 -4.44 -13.48
N VAL A 130 38.45 -5.27 -13.68
CA VAL A 130 37.90 -5.65 -14.98
C VAL A 130 36.37 -5.69 -14.88
N ASP A 131 35.72 -5.52 -16.03
CA ASP A 131 34.26 -5.66 -16.11
C ASP A 131 33.82 -7.11 -15.82
N PRO A 132 32.61 -7.31 -15.26
CA PRO A 132 32.09 -8.63 -14.91
C PRO A 132 32.05 -9.64 -16.07
N GLU A 133 31.92 -9.16 -17.31
CA GLU A 133 31.90 -9.99 -18.53
C GLU A 133 33.28 -10.60 -18.85
N ALA A 134 34.36 -9.89 -18.51
CA ALA A 134 35.73 -10.32 -18.69
C ALA A 134 36.21 -11.29 -17.58
N LEU A 135 35.38 -11.56 -16.57
CA LEU A 135 35.69 -12.51 -15.52
C LEU A 135 35.59 -13.96 -16.03
N PRO A 136 36.46 -14.87 -15.55
CA PRO A 136 36.27 -16.30 -15.74
C PRO A 136 34.91 -16.77 -15.21
N GLU A 137 34.33 -17.80 -15.83
CA GLU A 137 33.00 -18.32 -15.48
C GLU A 137 32.80 -18.65 -14.01
N SER A 138 33.83 -19.18 -13.35
CA SER A 138 33.81 -19.53 -11.92
C SER A 138 33.56 -18.33 -10.99
N PHE A 139 33.83 -17.10 -11.47
CA PHE A 139 33.63 -15.86 -10.72
C PHE A 139 32.45 -15.03 -11.24
N ARG A 140 31.74 -15.51 -12.26
CA ARG A 140 30.53 -14.88 -12.78
C ARG A 140 29.29 -15.45 -12.07
N ARG A 141 28.34 -14.57 -11.74
CA ARG A 141 27.00 -14.98 -11.28
C ARG A 141 26.00 -14.64 -12.37
N VAL A 142 25.40 -15.66 -12.97
CA VAL A 142 24.34 -15.50 -13.97
C VAL A 142 23.00 -15.44 -13.24
N LYS A 143 22.19 -14.42 -13.54
CA LYS A 143 20.81 -14.32 -13.07
C LYS A 143 19.88 -14.50 -14.27
N VAL A 144 19.14 -15.60 -14.28
CA VAL A 144 18.08 -15.85 -15.27
C VAL A 144 16.76 -15.39 -14.66
N SER A 145 16.00 -14.60 -15.41
CA SER A 145 14.65 -14.15 -15.03
C SER A 145 13.70 -14.33 -16.20
N ALA A 146 12.43 -14.59 -15.90
CA ALA A 146 11.39 -14.65 -16.92
C ALA A 146 11.23 -13.28 -17.58
N ASP A 147 11.12 -13.29 -18.91
CA ASP A 147 10.71 -12.14 -19.69
C ASP A 147 9.18 -12.18 -19.80
N LEU A 148 8.51 -11.50 -18.87
CA LEU A 148 7.05 -11.51 -18.81
C LEU A 148 6.41 -10.79 -19.99
N ASP A 149 7.12 -9.86 -20.63
CA ASP A 149 6.61 -9.12 -21.78
C ASP A 149 6.67 -10.02 -23.02
N ALA A 150 7.79 -10.69 -23.26
CA ALA A 150 7.90 -11.67 -24.36
C ALA A 150 6.92 -12.84 -24.20
N ILE A 151 6.74 -13.34 -22.96
CA ILE A 151 5.75 -14.38 -22.65
C ILE A 151 4.33 -13.88 -22.94
N ARG A 152 4.01 -12.65 -22.54
CA ARG A 152 2.70 -12.04 -22.81
C ARG A 152 2.45 -11.87 -24.31
N GLU A 153 3.41 -11.36 -25.06
CA GLU A 153 3.30 -11.20 -26.52
C GLU A 153 3.09 -12.54 -27.24
N ALA A 154 3.74 -13.62 -26.80
CA ALA A 154 3.52 -14.96 -27.35
C ALA A 154 2.10 -15.47 -27.06
N LEU A 155 1.60 -15.30 -25.83
CA LEU A 155 0.24 -15.68 -25.45
C LEU A 155 -0.82 -14.84 -26.21
N GLU A 156 -0.59 -13.54 -26.39
CA GLU A 156 -1.47 -12.64 -27.14
C GLU A 156 -1.50 -12.97 -28.65
N ARG A 157 -0.41 -13.54 -29.20
CA ARG A 157 -0.35 -14.10 -30.57
C ARG A 157 -1.04 -15.46 -30.71
N GLY A 158 -1.56 -16.03 -29.62
CA GLY A 158 -2.26 -17.31 -29.62
C GLY A 158 -1.36 -18.53 -29.51
N GLU A 159 -0.09 -18.37 -29.12
CA GLU A 159 0.78 -19.51 -28.81
C GLU A 159 0.36 -20.13 -27.46
N THR A 160 0.23 -21.46 -27.41
CA THR A 160 -0.03 -22.17 -26.16
C THR A 160 1.29 -22.46 -25.45
N LEU A 161 1.51 -21.84 -24.29
CA LEU A 161 2.67 -22.08 -23.44
C LEU A 161 2.27 -22.95 -22.25
N GLU A 162 2.86 -24.13 -22.10
CA GLU A 162 2.54 -25.05 -20.97
C GLU A 162 2.85 -24.46 -19.58
N PHE A 163 3.69 -23.42 -19.53
CA PHE A 163 4.20 -22.82 -18.30
C PHE A 163 3.61 -21.42 -18.00
N ALA A 164 2.72 -20.88 -18.85
CA ALA A 164 2.17 -19.55 -18.67
C ALA A 164 0.79 -19.40 -19.32
N GLU A 165 -0.11 -18.68 -18.65
CA GLU A 165 -1.44 -18.34 -19.17
C GLU A 165 -1.79 -16.88 -18.86
N LEU A 166 -2.67 -16.28 -19.66
CA LEU A 166 -3.21 -14.95 -19.38
C LEU A 166 -4.31 -15.07 -18.33
N GLY A 167 -4.04 -14.55 -17.13
CA GLY A 167 -5.06 -14.43 -16.09
C GLY A 167 -6.09 -13.34 -16.38
N GLU A 168 -7.24 -13.41 -15.70
CA GLU A 168 -8.27 -12.38 -15.79
C GLU A 168 -7.81 -11.05 -15.17
N ARG A 169 -8.25 -9.94 -15.76
CA ARG A 169 -8.00 -8.62 -15.19
C ARG A 169 -8.86 -8.42 -13.94
N GLY A 170 -8.23 -8.14 -12.81
CA GLY A 170 -8.93 -7.74 -11.60
C GLY A 170 -9.61 -6.37 -11.74
N TYR A 171 -10.61 -6.13 -10.89
CA TYR A 171 -11.28 -4.82 -10.79
C TYR A 171 -10.55 -3.90 -9.81
N SER A 172 -10.49 -2.61 -10.15
CA SER A 172 -10.00 -1.55 -9.26
C SER A 172 -11.06 -0.46 -9.11
N LEU A 173 -11.39 -0.08 -7.88
CA LEU A 173 -12.26 1.06 -7.61
C LEU A 173 -11.53 2.37 -7.93
N ARG A 174 -12.19 3.27 -8.66
CA ARG A 174 -11.72 4.64 -8.89
C ARG A 174 -12.69 5.61 -8.22
N ILE A 175 -12.15 6.50 -7.40
CA ILE A 175 -12.88 7.65 -6.83
C ILE A 175 -12.38 8.86 -7.63
N LEU A 176 -13.29 9.60 -8.28
CA LEU A 176 -12.97 10.77 -9.11
C LEU A 176 -13.32 12.05 -8.34
#